data_AF-A0A7X1C8E2-F1
#
_entry.id   AF-A0A7X1C8E2-F1
#
_cell.length_a   1.000
_cell.length_b   1.000
_cell.length_c   1.000
_cell.angle_alpha   90.00
_cell.angle_beta   90.00
_cell.angle_gamma   90.00
#
_symmetry.space_group_name_H-M   'P 1'
#
loop_
_entity.id
_entity.type
_entity.pdbx_description
1 polymer ?
#
loop_
_entity_poly.entity_id
_entity_poly.type
_entity_poly.pdbx_seq_one_letter_code
_entity_poly.pdbx_strand_id
1 'polypeptide(L)'
;MDKRLKDAKTKKIYAQRKVDMEPAFGDLKASLRFTHLSVRGREKVKNELGFALLAVNLRKYTARGCQNKGLYFYSSKNQKRKSSYTIFASGFYLSRLISLYLYMY
;
A
#
# COMPACT_ATOMS: atom_id res chain seq x y z
N MET A 1 19.48 -25.74 23.49
CA MET A 1 18.84 -24.45 23.84
C MET A 1 19.87 -23.34 23.72
N ASP A 2 19.62 -22.39 22.83
CA ASP A 2 20.56 -21.30 22.53
C ASP A 2 20.83 -20.44 23.79
N LYS A 3 22.12 -20.21 24.12
CA LYS A 3 22.52 -19.54 25.37
C LYS A 3 21.96 -18.11 25.47
N ARG A 4 21.69 -17.46 24.33
CA ARG A 4 21.25 -16.06 24.22
C ARG A 4 19.80 -15.85 24.67
N LEU A 5 18.93 -16.86 24.54
CA LEU A 5 17.51 -16.79 24.93
C LEU A 5 17.27 -16.97 26.43
N LYS A 6 18.30 -17.40 27.18
CA LYS A 6 18.21 -17.64 28.62
C LYS A 6 18.35 -16.36 29.45
N ASP A 7 18.98 -15.33 28.89
CA ASP A 7 19.16 -14.05 29.55
C ASP A 7 17.83 -13.28 29.65
N ALA A 8 17.48 -12.85 30.87
CA ALA A 8 16.24 -12.14 31.16
C ALA A 8 16.13 -10.82 30.38
N LYS A 9 17.25 -10.13 30.15
CA LYS A 9 17.28 -8.88 29.37
C LYS A 9 16.93 -9.14 27.90
N THR A 10 17.51 -10.20 27.33
CA THR A 10 17.26 -10.60 25.94
C THR A 10 15.83 -11.12 25.76
N LYS A 11 15.29 -11.84 26.74
CA LYS A 11 13.89 -12.31 26.75
C LYS A 11 12.90 -11.15 26.72
N LYS A 12 13.15 -10.08 27.49
CA LYS A 12 12.31 -8.87 27.50
C LYS A 12 12.32 -8.14 26.15
N ILE A 13 13.50 -8.00 25.53
CA ILE A 13 13.64 -7.39 24.20
C ILE A 13 12.90 -8.22 23.15
N TYR A 14 13.00 -9.54 23.22
CA TYR A 14 12.31 -10.44 22.30
C TYR A 14 10.78 -10.35 22.45
N ALA A 15 10.27 -10.30 23.68
CA ALA A 15 8.84 -10.12 23.96
C ALA A 15 8.31 -8.78 23.40
N GLN A 16 9.05 -7.69 23.58
CA GLN A 16 8.67 -6.38 23.02
C GLN A 16 8.57 -6.41 21.49
N ARG A 17 9.52 -7.08 20.82
CA ARG A 17 9.49 -7.21 19.35
C ARG A 17 8.28 -7.99 18.86
N LYS A 18 7.80 -8.99 19.61
CA LYS A 18 6.57 -9.70 19.25
C LYS A 18 5.34 -8.79 19.30
N VAL A 19 5.25 -7.94 20.31
CA VAL A 19 4.09 -7.07 20.47
C VAL A 19 4.12 -5.90 19.49
N ASP A 20 5.27 -5.27 19.28
CA ASP A 20 5.33 -4.03 18.51
C ASP A 20 5.75 -4.25 17.06
N MET A 21 6.77 -5.10 16.85
CA MET A 21 7.41 -5.22 15.54
C MET A 21 6.65 -6.19 14.64
N GLU A 22 6.20 -7.35 15.15
CA GLU A 22 5.47 -8.32 14.31
C GLU A 22 4.19 -7.72 13.69
N PRO A 23 3.35 -6.96 14.41
CA PRO A 23 2.19 -6.31 13.81
C PRO A 23 2.58 -5.24 12.77
N ALA A 24 3.60 -4.43 13.03
CA ALA A 24 4.06 -3.41 12.09
C ALA A 24 4.60 -4.01 10.78
N PHE A 25 5.36 -5.11 10.87
CA PHE A 25 5.85 -5.84 9.69
C PHE A 25 4.72 -6.58 8.97
N GLY A 26 3.74 -7.11 9.70
CA GLY A 26 2.52 -7.68 9.13
C GLY A 26 1.72 -6.66 8.32
N ASP A 27 1.50 -5.47 8.92
CA ASP A 27 0.86 -4.33 8.26
C ASP A 27 1.61 -3.97 6.97
N LEU A 28 2.92 -3.77 7.03
CA LEU A 28 3.73 -3.41 5.86
C LEU A 28 3.63 -4.45 4.72
N LYS A 29 3.73 -5.73 5.05
CA LYS A 29 3.64 -6.84 4.08
C LYS A 29 2.26 -6.91 3.44
N ALA A 30 1.19 -6.85 4.24
CA ALA A 30 -0.19 -6.93 3.74
C ALA A 30 -0.60 -5.67 2.96
N SER A 31 -0.09 -4.51 3.38
CA SER A 31 -0.55 -3.20 2.90
C SER A 31 0.18 -2.68 1.68
N LEU A 32 1.50 -2.81 1.68
CA LEU A 32 2.37 -2.26 0.66
C LEU A 32 3.04 -3.37 -0.17
N ARG A 33 2.74 -4.64 0.09
CA ARG A 33 3.44 -5.79 -0.48
C ARG A 33 4.96 -5.69 -0.29
N PHE A 34 5.35 -5.09 0.83
CA PHE A 34 6.74 -4.82 1.17
C PHE A 34 7.44 -6.14 1.56
N THR A 35 7.97 -6.83 0.55
CA THR A 35 8.60 -8.16 0.70
C THR A 35 10.10 -8.08 0.90
N HIS A 36 10.74 -7.05 0.35
CA HIS A 36 12.17 -6.83 0.44
C HIS A 36 12.49 -5.33 0.39
N LEU A 37 13.63 -4.97 0.98
CA LEU A 37 14.23 -3.65 0.83
C LEU A 37 14.92 -3.59 -0.54
N SER A 38 14.66 -2.54 -1.29
CA SER A 38 15.33 -2.28 -2.56
C SER A 38 16.77 -1.84 -2.34
N VAL A 39 17.04 -1.10 -1.26
CA VAL A 39 18.36 -0.52 -0.99
C VAL A 39 19.16 -1.31 0.03
N ARG A 40 20.49 -1.29 -0.14
CA ARG A 40 21.45 -1.84 0.83
C ARG A 40 22.18 -0.70 1.55
N GLY A 41 22.49 -0.91 2.82
CA GLY A 41 23.16 0.07 3.69
C GLY A 41 22.21 0.64 4.76
N ARG A 42 22.72 0.77 6.00
CA ARG A 42 21.91 1.05 7.20
C ARG A 42 21.06 2.32 7.08
N GLU A 43 21.65 3.40 6.57
CA GLU A 43 20.97 4.69 6.42
C GLU A 43 19.88 4.63 5.34
N LYS A 44 20.19 4.08 4.18
CA LYS A 44 19.26 3.94 3.07
C LYS A 44 18.06 3.06 3.45
N VAL A 45 18.32 1.95 4.15
CA VAL A 45 17.28 1.05 4.68
C VAL A 45 16.38 1.76 5.68
N LYS A 46 16.95 2.61 6.55
CA LYS A 46 16.16 3.40 7.50
C LYS A 46 15.22 4.36 6.77
N ASN A 47 15.70 4.99 5.70
CA ASN A 47 14.88 5.90 4.89
C ASN A 47 13.76 5.16 4.15
N GLU A 48 14.07 4.03 3.50
CA GLU A 48 13.08 3.20 2.80
C GLU A 48 11.97 2.71 3.75
N LEU A 49 12.36 2.21 4.92
CA LEU A 49 11.40 1.80 5.95
C LEU A 49 10.58 2.98 6.47
N GLY A 50 11.20 4.15 6.65
CA GLY A 50 10.54 5.39 7.05
C GLY A 50 9.44 5.80 6.07
N PHE A 51 9.71 5.75 4.77
CA PHE A 51 8.71 6.01 3.74
C PHE A 51 7.58 4.98 3.73
N ALA A 52 7.90 3.70 3.91
CA ALA A 52 6.89 2.64 3.98
C ALA A 52 5.94 2.85 5.17
N LEU A 53 6.48 3.20 6.34
CA LEU A 53 5.69 3.51 7.53
C LEU A 53 4.86 4.80 7.34
N LEU A 54 5.42 5.83 6.70
CA LEU A 54 4.69 7.04 6.35
C LEU A 54 3.50 6.74 5.43
N ALA A 55 3.68 5.91 4.41
CA ALA A 55 2.59 5.50 3.52
C ALA A 55 1.48 4.75 4.27
N VAL A 56 1.84 3.89 5.23
CA VAL A 56 0.85 3.24 6.12
C VAL A 56 0.11 4.25 6.98
N ASN A 57 0.83 5.23 7.55
CA ASN A 57 0.22 6.27 8.38
C ASN A 57 -0.68 7.20 7.57
N LEU A 58 -0.30 7.58 6.34
CA LEU A 58 -1.11 8.39 5.44
C LEU A 58 -2.41 7.66 5.07
N ARG A 59 -2.35 6.35 4.79
CA ARG A 59 -3.56 5.54 4.54
C ARG A 59 -4.47 5.47 5.76
N LYS A 60 -3.91 5.36 6.97
CA LYS A 60 -4.68 5.42 8.23
C LYS A 60 -5.27 6.81 8.44
N TYR A 61 -4.55 7.88 8.09
CA TYR A 61 -4.99 9.26 8.20
C TYR A 61 -6.13 9.60 7.23
N THR A 62 -6.04 9.20 5.96
CA THR A 62 -7.12 9.42 4.99
C THR A 62 -8.37 8.62 5.33
N ALA A 63 -8.21 7.39 5.84
CA ALA A 63 -9.32 6.61 6.37
C ALA A 63 -9.98 7.30 7.58
N ARG A 64 -9.20 7.92 8.48
CA ARG A 64 -9.71 8.68 9.64
C ARG A 64 -10.35 10.01 9.25
N GLY A 65 -9.82 10.72 8.25
CA GLY A 65 -10.42 11.95 7.71
C GLY A 65 -11.83 11.71 7.15
N CYS A 66 -12.13 10.49 6.71
CA CYS A 66 -13.47 10.04 6.31
C CYS A 66 -14.38 9.68 7.51
N GLN A 67 -13.84 9.38 8.70
CA GLN A 67 -14.58 8.85 9.85
C GLN A 67 -15.39 9.89 10.64
N ASN A 68 -15.25 11.18 10.36
CA ASN A 68 -16.21 12.19 10.85
C ASN A 68 -17.57 12.12 10.14
N LYS A 69 -17.74 11.21 9.16
CA LYS A 69 -19.05 10.74 8.70
C LYS A 69 -19.08 9.23 8.97
N GLY A 70 -20.08 8.83 9.74
CA GLY A 70 -20.08 7.55 10.44
C GLY A 70 -19.88 6.31 9.57
N LEU A 71 -19.49 5.26 10.30
CA LEU A 71 -19.78 3.84 10.10
C LEU A 71 -18.55 2.96 9.90
N TYR A 72 -18.42 2.04 10.85
CA TYR A 72 -17.53 0.89 10.86
C TYR A 72 -17.76 0.03 9.61
N PHE A 73 -16.99 0.27 8.55
CA PHE A 73 -16.80 -0.69 7.48
C PHE A 73 -15.31 -0.81 7.17
N TYR A 74 -14.61 -1.65 7.94
CA TYR A 74 -13.36 -2.22 7.45
C TYR A 74 -13.73 -3.23 6.36
N SER A 75 -13.79 -2.76 5.12
CA SER A 75 -14.03 -3.59 3.93
C SER A 75 -12.92 -3.29 2.92
N SER A 76 -11.90 -4.15 2.93
CA SER A 76 -10.98 -4.25 1.80
C SER A 76 -11.79 -4.81 0.62
N LYS A 77 -12.33 -3.93 -0.23
CA LYS A 77 -12.92 -4.33 -1.51
C LYS A 77 -12.44 -3.43 -2.63
N ASN A 78 -11.66 -4.06 -3.50
CA ASN A 78 -11.68 -3.86 -4.95
C ASN A 78 -11.39 -2.45 -5.45
N GLN A 79 -10.11 -2.17 -5.67
CA GLN A 79 -9.74 -1.26 -6.75
C GLN A 79 -10.02 -1.97 -8.08
N LYS A 80 -11.28 -1.91 -8.54
CA LYS A 80 -11.61 -2.13 -9.95
C LYS A 80 -10.80 -1.10 -10.74
N ARG A 81 -9.68 -1.51 -11.32
CA ARG A 81 -9.05 -0.74 -12.39
C ARG A 81 -10.09 -0.68 -13.51
N LYS A 82 -10.75 0.48 -13.69
CA LYS A 82 -11.41 0.75 -14.96
C LYS A 82 -10.30 0.69 -15.99
N SER A 83 -10.40 -0.33 -16.82
CA SER A 83 -9.40 -0.71 -17.77
C SER A 83 -9.43 0.21 -18.97
N SER A 84 -8.24 0.55 -19.46
CA SER A 84 -8.02 1.59 -20.45
C SER A 84 -8.78 1.37 -21.77
N TYR A 85 -9.24 0.15 -22.07
CA TYR A 85 -10.01 -0.15 -23.29
C TYR A 85 -11.33 0.64 -23.41
N THR A 86 -11.96 1.11 -22.32
CA THR A 86 -13.15 1.97 -22.45
C THR A 86 -12.83 3.38 -22.92
N ILE A 87 -11.63 3.90 -22.59
CA ILE A 87 -11.17 5.24 -23.00
C ILE A 87 -10.69 5.21 -24.45
N PHE A 88 -10.00 4.12 -24.85
CA PHE A 88 -9.55 3.95 -26.23
C PHE A 88 -10.69 3.63 -27.20
N ALA A 89 -11.71 2.87 -26.77
CA ALA A 89 -12.86 2.56 -27.62
C ALA A 89 -13.68 3.80 -27.97
N SER A 90 -13.94 4.70 -27.01
CA SER A 90 -14.73 5.92 -27.28
C SER A 90 -14.04 6.88 -28.27
N GLY A 91 -12.71 7.00 -28.22
CA GLY A 91 -11.95 7.85 -29.14
C GLY A 91 -11.98 7.33 -30.60
N PHE A 92 -11.96 6.01 -30.78
CA PHE A 92 -12.01 5.39 -32.11
C PHE A 92 -13.34 5.63 -32.84
N TYR A 93 -14.47 5.62 -32.12
CA TYR A 93 -15.77 5.92 -32.75
C TYR A 93 -15.90 7.38 -33.16
N LEU A 94 -15.34 8.32 -32.38
CA LEU A 94 -15.38 9.74 -32.73
C LEU A 94 -14.59 10.06 -34.01
N SER A 95 -13.36 9.54 -34.13
CA SER A 95 -12.54 9.78 -35.33
C SER A 95 -13.17 9.17 -36.58
N ARG A 96 -13.83 8.01 -36.46
CA ARG A 96 -14.54 7.36 -37.57
C ARG A 96 -15.77 8.15 -38.03
N LEU A 97 -16.52 8.76 -37.10
CA LEU A 97 -17.67 9.61 -37.42
C LEU A 97 -17.25 10.91 -38.12
N ILE A 98 -16.19 11.56 -37.64
CA ILE A 98 -15.64 12.79 -38.26
C ILE A 98 -15.17 12.50 -39.69
N SER A 99 -14.50 11.38 -39.91
CA SER A 99 -14.02 11.01 -41.25
C SER A 99 -15.16 10.71 -42.24
N LEU A 100 -16.29 10.16 -41.78
CA LEU A 100 -17.47 9.93 -42.63
C LEU A 100 -18.19 11.24 -42.98
N TYR A 101 -18.27 12.17 -42.03
CA TYR A 101 -18.86 13.49 -42.26
C TYR A 101 -18.07 14.28 -43.31
N LEU A 102 -16.73 14.24 -43.25
CA LEU A 102 -15.84 14.88 -44.23
C LEU A 102 -15.84 14.24 -45.62
N TYR A 103 -16.38 13.02 -45.77
CA TYR A 103 -16.50 12.35 -47.07
C TYR A 103 -17.85 12.64 -47.75
N MET A 104 -18.87 13.00 -46.95
CA MET A 104 -20.22 13.30 -47.44
C MET A 104 -20.42 14.78 -47.82
N TYR A 105 -19.46 15.65 -47.50
CA TYR A 105 -19.44 17.09 -47.81
C TYR A 105 -18.11 17.45 -48.47
#